data_AF-A0A8X6XVL3-F1
#
_entry.id   AF-A0A8X6XVL3-F1
#
_cell.length_a   1.000
_cell.length_b   1.000
_cell.length_c   1.000
_cell.angle_alpha   90.00
_cell.angle_beta   90.00
_cell.angle_gamma   90.00
#
_symmetry.space_group_name_H-M   'P 1'
#
loop_
_entity.id
_entity.type
_entity.pdbx_description
1 polymer ?
#
loop_
_entity_poly.entity_id
_entity_poly.type
_entity_poly.pdbx_seq_one_letter_code
_entity_poly.pdbx_strand_id
1 'polypeptide(L)'
;MADEDEDIDIPLSKLNSQLNGDTFSYKDFINFHLQSETSVEDESILYVFHPKYFQKLPSLLDNTPKRTLANYIAFQIVFFFSEYSSDDIRKLTIGNSSKPNRTDEQECLQISKTLMPMAIGRLFVDRYFPPLSRRHVSKMVEMIRLAYSSTIDQNVWMDENTLLYALVK
;
A
#
# COMPACT_ATOMS: atom_id res chain seq x y z
N MET A 1 22.29 -12.91 15.05
CA MET A 1 21.05 -13.48 14.50
C MET A 1 20.49 -12.37 13.64
N ALA A 2 21.00 -12.25 12.41
CA ALA A 2 20.72 -11.11 11.54
C ALA A 2 19.34 -11.28 10.90
N ASP A 3 18.63 -10.17 10.74
CA ASP A 3 17.24 -10.07 10.30
C ASP A 3 17.01 -10.70 8.91
N GLU A 4 16.63 -11.98 8.88
CA GLU A 4 16.26 -12.68 7.64
C GLU A 4 14.89 -12.23 7.07
N ASP A 5 14.26 -11.23 7.68
CA ASP A 5 12.99 -10.63 7.25
C ASP A 5 13.15 -9.17 6.79
N GLU A 6 14.40 -8.69 6.68
CA GLU A 6 14.70 -7.33 6.21
C GLU A 6 14.35 -7.20 4.71
N ASP A 7 13.75 -6.09 4.33
CA ASP A 7 13.45 -5.79 2.93
C ASP A 7 14.75 -5.68 2.12
N ILE A 8 14.75 -6.20 0.89
CA ILE A 8 15.98 -6.28 0.09
C ILE A 8 15.81 -5.72 -1.31
N ASP A 9 16.86 -5.06 -1.79
CA ASP A 9 17.06 -4.76 -3.20
C ASP A 9 17.77 -5.94 -3.88
N ILE A 10 17.10 -6.60 -4.82
CA ILE A 10 17.68 -7.70 -5.59
C ILE A 10 17.36 -7.61 -7.09
N PRO A 11 18.27 -8.06 -7.96
CA PRO A 11 17.96 -8.18 -9.38
C PRO A 11 16.90 -9.26 -9.60
N LEU A 12 15.99 -9.04 -10.55
CA LEU A 12 14.89 -9.95 -10.88
C LEU A 12 15.37 -11.38 -11.20
N SER A 13 16.52 -11.51 -11.86
CA SER A 13 17.20 -12.80 -12.13
C SER A 13 17.44 -13.62 -10.86
N LYS A 14 17.76 -12.98 -9.73
CA LYS A 14 17.99 -13.66 -8.45
C LYS A 14 16.69 -14.18 -7.86
N LEU A 15 15.59 -13.45 -8.01
CA LEU A 15 14.26 -13.89 -7.58
C LEU A 15 13.79 -15.10 -8.38
N ASN A 16 14.04 -15.14 -9.69
CA ASN A 16 13.73 -16.32 -10.51
C ASN A 16 14.67 -17.50 -10.21
N SER A 17 15.99 -17.27 -10.16
CA SER A 17 16.99 -18.36 -10.05
C SER A 17 17.04 -19.07 -8.70
N GLN A 18 16.75 -18.38 -7.59
CA GLN A 18 16.79 -18.99 -6.26
C GLN A 18 15.59 -19.90 -5.96
N LEU A 19 14.57 -19.94 -6.84
CA LEU A 19 13.22 -20.38 -6.48
C LEU A 19 12.48 -21.24 -7.51
N ASN A 20 13.15 -21.67 -8.58
CA ASN A 20 12.52 -22.40 -9.66
C ASN A 20 12.04 -23.80 -9.23
N GLY A 21 10.72 -23.92 -9.05
CA GLY A 21 9.97 -24.91 -9.83
C GLY A 21 9.71 -24.34 -11.22
N ASP A 22 9.76 -25.17 -12.27
CA ASP A 22 9.62 -24.80 -13.70
C ASP A 22 8.25 -24.18 -14.10
N THR A 23 7.45 -23.76 -13.13
CA THR A 23 6.00 -23.57 -13.21
C THR A 23 5.56 -22.11 -13.04
N PHE A 24 6.36 -21.26 -12.38
CA PHE A 24 6.04 -19.84 -12.16
C PHE A 24 7.26 -18.92 -12.37
N SER A 25 7.12 -17.94 -13.26
CA SER A 25 8.13 -16.93 -13.60
C SER A 25 7.68 -15.56 -13.13
N TYR A 26 8.41 -14.94 -12.20
CA TYR A 26 8.11 -13.59 -11.73
C TYR A 26 8.25 -12.56 -12.85
N LYS A 27 9.21 -12.76 -13.75
CA LYS A 27 9.43 -11.88 -14.91
C LYS A 27 8.21 -11.86 -15.83
N ASP A 28 7.71 -13.03 -16.19
CA ASP A 28 6.55 -13.15 -17.08
C ASP A 28 5.30 -12.60 -16.39
N PHE A 29 5.11 -12.88 -15.11
CA PHE A 29 4.01 -12.33 -14.32
C PHE A 29 4.01 -10.81 -14.29
N ILE A 30 5.16 -10.19 -14.02
CA ILE A 30 5.33 -8.74 -13.94
C ILE A 30 5.10 -8.11 -15.32
N ASN A 31 5.75 -8.63 -16.37
CA ASN A 31 5.61 -8.08 -17.73
C ASN A 31 4.18 -8.23 -18.26
N PHE A 32 3.47 -9.31 -17.90
CA PHE A 32 2.06 -9.48 -18.24
C PHE A 32 1.15 -8.44 -17.56
N HIS A 33 1.41 -8.11 -16.29
CA HIS A 33 0.55 -7.20 -15.52
C HIS A 33 0.88 -5.72 -15.70
N LEU A 34 2.15 -5.35 -15.87
CA LEU A 34 2.55 -3.95 -15.99
C LEU A 34 2.02 -3.32 -17.29
N GLN A 35 1.84 -4.11 -18.36
CA GLN A 35 1.38 -3.64 -19.67
C GLN A 35 2.08 -2.34 -20.14
N SER A 36 3.33 -2.15 -19.72
CA SER A 36 4.11 -0.94 -19.99
C SER A 36 4.81 -1.05 -21.34
N GLU A 37 5.11 0.10 -21.95
CA GLU A 37 5.92 0.17 -23.17
C GLU A 37 7.34 -0.38 -22.95
N THR A 38 7.83 -0.33 -21.71
CA THR A 38 9.13 -0.86 -21.30
C THR A 38 8.96 -2.18 -20.56
N SER A 39 9.56 -3.26 -21.07
CA SER A 39 9.66 -4.54 -20.37
C SER A 39 10.67 -4.46 -19.23
N VAL A 40 10.43 -5.23 -18.17
CA VAL A 40 11.39 -5.46 -17.10
C VAL A 40 12.41 -6.50 -17.56
N GLU A 41 13.69 -6.20 -17.39
CA GLU A 41 14.85 -7.05 -17.71
C GLU A 41 15.36 -7.81 -16.48
N ASP A 42 16.22 -8.80 -16.69
CA ASP A 42 16.72 -9.70 -15.64
C ASP A 42 17.59 -8.98 -14.58
N GLU A 43 18.23 -7.89 -14.98
CA GLU A 43 19.06 -7.03 -14.15
C GLU A 43 18.27 -5.92 -13.46
N SER A 44 16.97 -5.81 -13.73
CA SER A 44 16.12 -4.81 -13.10
C SER A 44 16.08 -5.04 -11.59
N ILE A 45 16.41 -4.00 -10.83
CA ILE A 45 16.42 -4.05 -9.36
C ILE A 45 14.97 -3.93 -8.86
N LEU A 46 14.57 -4.91 -8.06
CA LEU A 46 13.29 -4.91 -7.36
C LEU A 46 13.54 -4.73 -5.86
N TYR A 47 12.80 -3.81 -5.26
CA TYR A 47 12.68 -3.71 -3.82
C TYR A 47 11.62 -4.72 -3.35
N VAL A 48 12.03 -5.76 -2.63
CA VAL A 48 11.19 -6.88 -2.22
C VAL A 48 10.90 -6.82 -0.73
N PHE A 49 9.64 -6.54 -0.41
CA PHE A 49 9.12 -6.65 0.95
C PHE A 49 8.92 -8.11 1.33
N HIS A 50 9.32 -8.51 2.54
CA HIS A 50 9.19 -9.88 3.07
C HIS A 50 9.66 -10.98 2.10
N PRO A 51 10.96 -11.08 1.81
CA PRO A 51 11.49 -11.95 0.77
C PRO A 51 11.11 -13.44 0.93
N LYS A 52 10.99 -13.93 2.16
CA LYS A 52 10.60 -15.32 2.46
C LYS A 52 9.23 -15.72 1.91
N TYR A 53 8.29 -14.77 1.78
CA TYR A 53 6.98 -15.04 1.18
C TYR A 53 7.17 -15.43 -0.29
N PHE A 54 7.88 -14.60 -1.05
CA PHE A 54 8.15 -14.84 -2.46
C PHE A 54 9.03 -16.08 -2.66
N GLN A 55 9.89 -16.41 -1.69
CA GLN A 55 10.63 -17.67 -1.71
C GLN A 55 9.75 -18.92 -1.59
N LYS A 56 8.70 -18.89 -0.78
CA LYS A 56 7.85 -20.06 -0.54
C LYS A 56 6.69 -20.17 -1.53
N LEU A 57 6.33 -19.08 -2.20
CA LEU A 57 5.16 -19.01 -3.07
C LEU A 57 5.20 -20.01 -4.24
N PRO A 58 6.28 -20.15 -5.03
CA PRO A 58 6.29 -21.09 -6.16
C PRO A 58 6.02 -22.53 -5.71
N SER A 59 6.70 -22.97 -4.64
CA SER A 59 6.49 -24.30 -4.05
C SER A 59 5.05 -24.51 -3.56
N LEU A 60 4.42 -23.49 -2.96
CA LEU A 60 3.02 -23.55 -2.55
C LEU A 60 2.10 -23.70 -3.77
N LEU A 61 2.34 -22.94 -4.84
CA LEU A 61 1.56 -23.00 -6.07
C LEU A 61 1.67 -24.38 -6.74
N ASP A 62 2.87 -24.97 -6.76
CA ASP A 62 3.12 -26.29 -7.35
C ASP A 62 2.46 -27.43 -6.60
N ASN A 63 2.47 -27.34 -5.26
CA ASN A 63 1.90 -28.36 -4.39
C ASN A 63 0.38 -28.22 -4.20
N THR A 64 -0.23 -27.17 -4.75
CA THR A 64 -1.66 -26.92 -4.60
C THR A 64 -2.42 -27.31 -5.87
N PRO A 65 -3.50 -28.13 -5.79
CA PRO A 65 -4.30 -28.46 -6.96
C PRO A 65 -4.83 -27.21 -7.68
N LYS A 66 -4.76 -27.20 -9.02
CA LYS A 66 -5.22 -26.08 -9.86
C LYS A 66 -6.65 -25.64 -9.55
N ARG A 67 -7.55 -26.59 -9.24
CA ARG A 67 -8.93 -26.31 -8.84
C ARG A 67 -9.01 -25.50 -7.54
N THR A 68 -8.17 -25.82 -6.56
CA THR A 68 -8.10 -25.10 -5.28
C THR A 68 -7.60 -23.67 -5.49
N LEU A 69 -6.55 -23.49 -6.29
CA LEU A 69 -6.05 -22.16 -6.66
C LEU A 69 -7.11 -21.33 -7.37
N ALA A 70 -7.79 -21.91 -8.37
CA ALA A 70 -8.85 -21.23 -9.11
C ALA A 70 -10.01 -20.81 -8.20
N ASN A 71 -10.43 -21.70 -7.28
CA ASN A 71 -11.48 -21.38 -6.31
C ASN A 71 -11.06 -20.26 -5.36
N TYR A 72 -9.80 -20.27 -4.88
CA TYR A 72 -9.28 -19.21 -4.03
C TYR A 72 -9.29 -17.85 -4.75
N ILE A 73 -8.77 -17.80 -5.98
CA ILE A 73 -8.74 -16.56 -6.79
C ILE A 73 -10.17 -16.08 -7.07
N ALA A 74 -11.08 -16.98 -7.46
CA ALA A 74 -12.48 -16.63 -7.70
C ALA A 74 -13.16 -16.10 -6.42
N PHE A 75 -12.87 -16.70 -5.26
CA PHE A 75 -13.39 -16.22 -3.99
C PHE A 75 -12.85 -14.83 -3.64
N GLN A 76 -11.55 -14.57 -3.86
CA GLN A 76 -10.97 -13.23 -3.65
C GLN A 76 -11.66 -12.17 -4.50
N ILE A 77 -11.96 -12.48 -5.77
CA ILE A 77 -12.71 -11.58 -6.66
C ILE A 77 -14.12 -11.33 -6.12
N VAL A 78 -14.85 -12.39 -5.75
CA VAL A 78 -16.20 -12.27 -5.18
C VAL A 78 -16.19 -11.45 -3.89
N PHE A 79 -15.21 -11.68 -3.03
CA PHE A 79 -15.06 -10.95 -1.77
C PHE A 79 -14.74 -9.47 -2.00
N PHE A 80 -13.86 -9.15 -2.95
CA PHE A 80 -13.54 -7.76 -3.29
C PHE A 80 -14.75 -7.00 -3.84
N PHE A 81 -15.53 -7.62 -4.73
CA PHE A 81 -16.71 -7.00 -5.32
C PHE A 81 -17.97 -7.10 -4.46
N SER A 82 -17.91 -7.79 -3.31
CA SER A 82 -19.09 -8.01 -2.49
C SER A 82 -19.66 -6.71 -1.98
N GLU A 83 -18.82 -5.72 -1.62
CA GLU A 83 -19.22 -4.39 -1.16
C GLU A 83 -20.10 -3.64 -2.17
N TYR A 84 -19.98 -3.95 -3.46
CA TYR A 84 -20.74 -3.31 -4.54
C TYR A 84 -21.91 -4.17 -5.04
N SER A 85 -22.22 -5.26 -4.35
CA SER A 85 -23.22 -6.25 -4.76
C SER A 85 -24.54 -6.10 -4.00
N SER A 86 -25.44 -7.09 -4.15
CA SER A 86 -26.70 -7.13 -3.43
C SER A 86 -26.50 -7.18 -1.91
N ASP A 87 -27.51 -6.74 -1.16
CA ASP A 87 -27.51 -6.81 0.31
C ASP A 87 -27.20 -8.21 0.84
N ASP A 88 -27.66 -9.25 0.17
CA ASP A 88 -27.48 -10.63 0.60
C ASP A 88 -26.01 -11.06 0.48
N ILE A 89 -25.33 -10.71 -0.61
CA ILE A 89 -23.90 -10.98 -0.80
C ILE A 89 -23.05 -10.16 0.17
N ARG A 90 -23.42 -8.89 0.41
CA ARG A 90 -22.77 -8.02 1.40
C ARG A 90 -22.85 -8.59 2.81
N LYS A 91 -24.03 -9.06 3.22
CA LYS A 91 -24.24 -9.67 4.55
C LYS A 91 -23.36 -10.92 4.75
N LEU A 92 -23.20 -11.74 3.71
CA LEU A 92 -22.42 -12.98 3.78
C LEU A 92 -20.90 -12.73 3.92
N THR A 93 -20.40 -11.61 3.40
CA THR A 93 -18.96 -11.33 3.34
C THR A 93 -18.46 -10.44 4.47
N ILE A 94 -19.25 -9.43 4.86
CA ILE A 94 -18.86 -8.42 5.87
C ILE A 94 -19.36 -8.81 7.29
N GLY A 95 -20.28 -9.78 7.37
CA GLY A 95 -20.95 -10.18 8.60
C GLY A 95 -21.94 -9.11 9.11
N ASN A 96 -22.91 -9.52 9.92
CA ASN A 96 -23.94 -8.61 10.46
C ASN A 96 -23.38 -7.51 11.39
N SER A 97 -22.16 -7.68 11.89
CA SER A 97 -21.55 -6.84 12.94
C SER A 97 -20.70 -5.68 12.42
N SER A 98 -20.41 -5.62 11.12
CA SER A 98 -19.42 -4.68 10.57
C SER A 98 -20.04 -3.64 9.63
N LYS A 99 -21.37 -3.57 9.51
CA LYS A 99 -22.02 -2.42 8.88
C LYS A 99 -21.89 -1.22 9.82
N PRO A 100 -21.06 -0.19 9.54
CA PRO A 100 -21.39 1.12 10.08
C PRO A 100 -22.81 1.44 9.60
N ASN A 101 -23.66 2.03 10.44
CA ASN A 101 -24.99 2.51 10.07
C ASN A 101 -24.87 3.67 9.06
N ARG A 102 -24.38 3.37 7.86
CA ARG A 102 -24.23 4.32 6.77
C ARG A 102 -25.44 4.21 5.87
N THR A 103 -25.98 5.38 5.51
CA THR A 103 -26.98 5.47 4.46
C THR A 103 -26.32 5.23 3.10
N ASP A 104 -27.10 4.83 2.09
CA ASP A 104 -26.61 4.64 0.71
C ASP A 104 -25.90 5.89 0.19
N GLU A 105 -26.34 7.09 0.60
CA GLU A 105 -25.69 8.35 0.27
C GLU A 105 -24.28 8.46 0.85
N GLN A 106 -24.10 8.05 2.12
CA GLN A 106 -22.79 8.08 2.77
C GLN A 106 -21.83 7.06 2.16
N GLU A 107 -22.34 5.90 1.75
CA GLU A 107 -21.58 4.86 1.04
C GLU A 107 -21.13 5.38 -0.34
N CYS A 108 -22.05 5.92 -1.13
CA CYS A 108 -21.74 6.54 -2.42
C CYS A 108 -20.71 7.68 -2.29
N LEU A 109 -20.85 8.53 -1.27
CA LEU A 109 -19.91 9.62 -1.02
C LEU A 109 -18.51 9.09 -0.69
N GLN A 110 -18.43 8.02 0.11
CA GLN A 110 -17.15 7.41 0.45
C GLN A 110 -16.47 6.79 -0.77
N ILE A 111 -17.21 6.03 -1.58
CA ILE A 111 -16.71 5.45 -2.83
C ILE A 111 -16.20 6.56 -3.75
N SER A 112 -16.98 7.64 -3.89
CA SER A 112 -16.60 8.78 -4.74
C SER A 112 -15.32 9.45 -4.23
N LYS A 113 -15.17 9.64 -2.91
CA LYS A 113 -13.94 10.18 -2.28
C LYS A 113 -12.72 9.32 -2.55
N THR A 114 -12.88 7.99 -2.52
CA THR A 114 -11.80 7.05 -2.79
C THR A 114 -11.39 7.03 -4.26
N LEU A 115 -12.37 7.02 -5.18
CA LEU A 115 -12.09 6.93 -6.62
C LEU A 115 -11.66 8.26 -7.24
N MET A 116 -12.17 9.39 -6.74
CA MET A 116 -11.95 10.73 -7.30
C MET A 116 -11.52 11.75 -6.24
N PRO A 117 -10.44 11.48 -5.48
CA PRO A 117 -10.04 12.33 -4.35
C PRO A 117 -9.73 13.77 -4.78
N MET A 118 -9.09 13.94 -5.95
CA MET A 118 -8.72 15.26 -6.46
C MET A 118 -9.92 16.09 -6.90
N ALA A 119 -10.89 15.47 -7.60
CA ALA A 119 -12.08 16.17 -8.07
C ALA A 119 -12.94 16.64 -6.89
N ILE A 120 -13.17 15.76 -5.91
CA ILE A 120 -13.93 16.11 -4.69
C ILE A 120 -13.16 17.11 -3.84
N GLY A 121 -11.84 16.96 -3.72
CA GLY A 121 -10.97 17.92 -3.03
C GLY A 121 -11.07 19.32 -3.63
N ARG A 122 -11.08 19.43 -4.97
CA ARG A 122 -11.26 20.72 -5.67
C ARG A 122 -12.61 21.35 -5.34
N LEU A 123 -13.70 20.58 -5.44
CA LEU A 123 -15.04 21.05 -5.09
C LEU A 123 -15.13 21.53 -3.63
N PHE A 124 -14.49 20.80 -2.73
CA PHE A 124 -14.45 21.15 -1.31
C PHE A 124 -13.69 22.45 -1.07
N VAL A 125 -12.51 22.60 -1.68
CA VAL A 125 -11.68 23.81 -1.54
C VAL A 125 -12.43 25.04 -2.04
N ASP A 126 -13.07 24.94 -3.22
CA ASP A 126 -13.80 26.06 -3.83
C ASP A 126 -14.97 26.57 -2.99
N ARG A 127 -15.61 25.69 -2.22
CA ARG A 127 -16.79 26.05 -1.43
C ARG A 127 -16.48 26.35 0.04
N TYR A 128 -15.49 25.68 0.62
CA TYR A 128 -15.34 25.62 2.07
C TYR A 128 -13.94 25.98 2.58
N PHE A 129 -12.95 26.20 1.71
CA PHE A 129 -11.57 26.48 2.13
C PHE A 129 -11.13 27.92 1.79
N PRO A 130 -11.34 28.89 2.69
CA PRO A 130 -10.98 30.28 2.43
C PRO A 130 -9.44 30.48 2.48
N PRO A 131 -8.90 31.46 1.74
CA PRO A 131 -7.45 31.73 1.70
C PRO A 131 -6.82 32.00 3.08
N LEU A 132 -7.57 32.59 4.02
CA LEU A 132 -7.10 32.85 5.38
C LEU A 132 -6.79 31.56 6.14
N SER A 133 -7.56 30.49 5.94
CA SER A 133 -7.30 29.19 6.56
C SER A 133 -5.93 28.65 6.15
N ARG A 134 -5.56 28.80 4.87
CA ARG A 134 -4.22 28.41 4.39
C ARG A 134 -3.12 29.15 5.15
N ARG A 135 -3.25 30.48 5.29
CA ARG A 135 -2.25 31.31 5.99
C ARG A 135 -2.10 30.92 7.46
N HIS A 136 -3.23 30.69 8.16
CA HIS A 136 -3.21 30.30 9.56
C HIS A 136 -2.58 28.92 9.76
N VAL A 137 -2.96 27.94 8.94
CA VAL A 137 -2.38 26.59 8.99
C VAL A 137 -0.89 26.62 8.65
N SER A 138 -0.46 27.38 7.64
CA SER A 138 0.97 27.53 7.32
C SER A 138 1.77 28.09 8.50
N LYS A 139 1.26 29.14 9.16
CA LYS A 139 1.92 29.70 10.36
C LYS A 139 1.94 28.69 11.51
N MET A 140 0.86 27.92 11.69
CA MET A 140 0.81 26.88 12.72
C MET A 140 1.85 25.78 12.46
N VAL A 141 1.99 25.31 11.22
CA VAL A 141 3.01 24.32 10.84
C VAL A 141 4.43 24.86 11.08
N GLU A 142 4.68 26.12 10.76
CA GLU A 142 5.97 26.78 11.04
C GLU A 142 6.27 26.82 12.55
N MET A 143 5.29 27.20 13.37
CA MET A 143 5.45 27.20 14.83
C MET A 143 5.70 25.79 15.38
N ILE A 144 5.01 24.76 14.85
CA ILE A 144 5.24 23.36 15.24
C ILE A 144 6.67 22.93 14.86
N ARG A 145 7.15 23.27 13.66
CA ARG A 145 8.53 22.98 13.24
C ARG A 145 9.56 23.63 14.18
N LEU A 146 9.38 24.91 14.49
CA LEU A 146 10.27 25.63 15.41
C LEU A 146 10.28 25.01 16.82
N ALA A 147 9.10 24.67 17.35
CA ALA A 147 8.99 24.01 18.64
C ALA A 147 9.66 22.61 18.64
N TYR A 148 9.51 21.86 17.55
CA TYR A 148 10.14 20.56 17.37
C TYR A 148 11.67 20.67 17.31
N SER A 149 12.22 21.60 16.52
CA SER A 149 13.66 21.88 16.48
C SER A 149 14.20 22.25 17.86
N SER A 150 13.52 23.16 18.57
CA SER A 150 13.92 23.52 19.94
C SER A 150 13.86 22.33 20.91
N THR A 151 12.98 21.36 20.68
CA THR A 151 12.90 20.15 21.51
C THR A 151 14.04 19.19 21.20
N ILE A 152 14.42 19.08 19.92
CA ILE A 152 15.58 18.30 19.48
C ILE A 152 16.87 18.89 20.07
N ASP A 153 17.06 20.21 20.00
CA ASP A 153 18.25 20.91 20.51
C ASP A 153 18.49 20.68 22.01
N GLN A 154 17.41 20.54 22.79
CA GLN A 154 17.47 20.36 24.25
C GLN A 154 17.56 18.90 24.67
N ASN A 155 17.57 17.97 23.71
CA ASN A 155 17.53 16.57 24.01
C ASN A 155 18.89 16.03 24.48
N VAL A 156 18.90 15.35 25.62
CA VAL A 156 20.10 14.77 26.24
C VAL A 156 20.37 13.31 25.84
N TRP A 157 19.42 12.62 25.19
CA TRP A 157 19.60 11.20 24.84
C TRP A 157 20.21 10.98 23.45
N MET A 158 20.17 11.98 22.56
CA MET A 158 20.76 11.91 21.21
C MET A 158 22.22 12.37 21.24
N ASP A 159 23.08 11.70 20.48
CA ASP A 159 24.44 12.17 20.23
C ASP A 159 24.43 13.37 19.26
N GLU A 160 25.53 14.13 19.25
CA GLU A 160 25.65 15.37 18.49
C GLU A 160 25.47 15.17 16.97
N ASN A 161 25.94 14.05 16.42
CA ASN A 161 25.80 13.78 14.99
C ASN A 161 24.35 13.48 14.61
N THR A 162 23.65 12.67 15.42
CA THR A 162 22.21 12.39 15.22
C THR A 162 21.36 13.65 15.39
N LEU A 163 21.71 14.52 16.35
CA LEU A 163 21.02 15.78 16.61
C LEU A 163 21.15 16.75 15.43
N LEU A 164 22.36 16.94 14.90
CA LEU A 164 22.60 17.76 13.70
C LEU A 164 21.84 17.21 12.49
N TYR A 165 21.83 15.88 12.30
CA TYR A 165 21.08 15.26 11.22
C TYR A 165 19.56 15.47 11.36
N ALA A 166 19.03 15.34 12.58
CA ALA A 166 17.60 15.51 12.86
C ALA A 166 17.11 16.94 12.64
N LEU A 167 17.96 17.96 12.83
CA LEU A 167 17.61 19.37 12.60
C LEU A 167 17.59 19.76 11.12
N VAL A 168 18.33 19.04 10.27
CA VAL A 168 18.44 19.32 8.83
C VAL A 168 17.35 18.62 8.01
N LYS A 169 16.77 17.53 8.54
CA LYS A 169 15.76 16.70 7.87
C LYS A 169 14.34 17.26 7.99
#